data_AF-A0A7R8ZTL5-F1
#
_entry.id   AF-A0A7R8ZTL5-F1
#
_cell.length_a   1.000
_cell.length_b   1.000
_cell.length_c   1.000
_cell.angle_alpha   90.00
_cell.angle_beta   90.00
_cell.angle_gamma   90.00
#
_symmetry.space_group_name_H-M   'P 1'
#
loop_
_entity.id
_entity.type
_entity.pdbx_description
1 polymer ?
#
loop_
_entity_poly.entity_id
_entity_poly.type
_entity_poly.pdbx_seq_one_letter_code
_entity_poly.pdbx_strand_id
1 'polypeptide(L)'
;MPDGNLTVILQGIKRFQWQEITQTEPYFMAKVRILEDKKPAKSNKEFKTIIDSIRDVATQIINENPAIPSEAIYALKNIESPSLLVNFVSSNMSLNVEEKQGLLKISDLSKRSLETLRFLDLELQKLELRNDIASRVRTDIDQQQREYFLQQQMRTIQEELGGFSYEQEIEDFKARAKKKKWTAEVGERFEKELLRFQRLNTQSPEYSVQRNYLEFLLDLPWGEYTQDKFDLKRAEKILNRDHFGLEKVKERILEYLAVLKLRNDMKSPIICLYGPPGVGKTSLGKSIAEALGRKYARISLGGLHDESEIRGHRKTYIGAMPGRIVQSVKRVQSSNPVFVLDEIDKLSSSAHGDPSSAMLEVLDPEQNTNFYDNYLEMGYDLSKVMFIATANSLSTIHPALRDRMEVIHMTGYTLEEKVEIAKKHLLPKQLREHGLDKSHLQIGKRELETLVEGYTRESGVRNLDKVIAKIVRHRAKNVVMGETLAAKLSQKEIAEVMGPARTKDRYETQETAGVVTGLAWTRVG
;
A
#
# COMPACT_ATOMS: atom_id res chain seq x y z
N MET A 1 -15.00 -36.52 21.41
CA MET A 1 -14.55 -35.42 22.30
C MET A 1 -15.77 -34.90 23.08
N PRO A 2 -15.61 -34.20 24.21
CA PRO A 2 -16.71 -33.60 24.98
C PRO A 2 -17.60 -32.63 24.16
N ASP A 3 -17.15 -32.21 22.98
CA ASP A 3 -17.81 -31.22 22.12
C ASP A 3 -18.63 -31.84 20.95
N GLY A 4 -18.89 -33.15 20.97
CA GLY A 4 -19.62 -33.83 19.89
C GLY A 4 -18.82 -34.04 18.59
N ASN A 5 -17.58 -33.56 18.52
CA ASN A 5 -16.69 -33.79 17.38
C ASN A 5 -16.19 -35.25 17.33
N LEU A 6 -16.37 -35.89 16.17
CA LEU A 6 -15.82 -37.20 15.81
C LEU A 6 -14.37 -37.03 15.36
N THR A 7 -13.42 -37.54 16.14
CA THR A 7 -12.00 -37.58 15.75
C THR A 7 -11.67 -39.00 15.29
N VAL A 8 -11.18 -39.12 14.06
CA VAL A 8 -10.71 -40.40 13.50
C VAL A 8 -9.19 -40.34 13.35
N ILE A 9 -8.49 -41.29 13.97
CA ILE A 9 -7.05 -41.44 13.82
C ILE A 9 -6.79 -42.54 12.79
N LEU A 10 -6.14 -42.19 11.69
CA LEU A 10 -5.81 -43.11 10.61
C LEU A 10 -4.31 -43.40 10.63
N GLN A 11 -3.94 -44.67 10.67
CA GLN A 11 -2.54 -45.11 10.61
C GLN A 11 -2.30 -45.91 9.32
N GLY A 12 -1.41 -45.42 8.47
CA GLY A 12 -0.95 -46.17 7.30
C GLY A 12 -0.08 -47.36 7.72
N ILE A 13 -0.42 -48.57 7.28
CA ILE A 13 0.28 -49.80 7.67
C ILE A 13 1.42 -50.13 6.69
N LYS A 14 1.11 -50.14 5.39
CA LYS A 14 2.08 -50.43 4.32
C LYS A 14 1.77 -49.63 3.07
N ARG A 15 2.81 -49.40 2.28
CA ARG A 15 2.67 -48.86 0.93
C ARG A 15 2.11 -49.92 0.01
N PHE A 16 1.20 -49.51 -0.86
CA PHE A 16 0.61 -50.38 -1.86
C PHE A 16 0.34 -49.61 -3.15
N GLN A 17 0.21 -50.36 -4.23
CA GLN A 17 -0.32 -49.88 -5.49
C GLN A 17 -1.68 -50.53 -5.69
N TRP A 18 -2.73 -49.71 -5.80
CA TRP A 18 -4.04 -50.18 -6.25
C TRP A 18 -3.94 -50.72 -7.68
N GLN A 19 -4.54 -51.89 -7.92
CA GLN A 19 -4.59 -52.52 -9.24
C GLN A 19 -5.96 -52.31 -9.86
N GLU A 20 -7.00 -52.63 -9.10
CA GLU A 20 -8.39 -52.64 -9.56
C GLU A 20 -9.30 -52.26 -8.38
N ILE A 21 -10.20 -51.31 -8.58
CA ILE A 21 -11.29 -51.05 -7.63
C ILE A 21 -12.37 -52.10 -7.87
N THR A 22 -12.70 -52.88 -6.83
CA THR A 22 -13.72 -53.91 -6.88
C THR A 22 -15.08 -53.42 -6.38
N GLN A 23 -15.12 -52.32 -5.64
CA GLN A 23 -16.35 -51.73 -5.10
C GLN A 23 -16.15 -50.24 -4.78
N THR A 24 -17.19 -49.43 -4.98
CA THR A 24 -17.18 -47.97 -4.67
C THR A 24 -18.17 -47.58 -3.57
N GLU A 25 -19.29 -48.30 -3.44
CA GLU A 25 -20.33 -48.03 -2.43
C GLU A 25 -20.61 -49.26 -1.56
N PRO A 26 -20.87 -49.12 -0.25
CA PRO A 26 -20.90 -47.86 0.51
C PRO A 26 -19.50 -47.31 0.84
N TYR A 27 -18.44 -48.03 0.48
CA TYR A 27 -17.04 -47.61 0.61
C TYR A 27 -16.17 -48.25 -0.47
N PHE A 28 -14.98 -47.69 -0.67
CA PHE A 28 -14.03 -48.22 -1.65
C PHE A 28 -13.40 -49.54 -1.19
N MET A 29 -13.42 -50.55 -2.07
CA MET A 29 -12.56 -51.73 -1.99
C MET A 29 -11.73 -51.86 -3.25
N ALA A 30 -10.46 -52.25 -3.08
CA ALA A 30 -9.55 -52.44 -4.21
C ALA A 30 -8.65 -53.65 -3.98
N LYS A 31 -8.31 -54.34 -5.08
CA LYS A 31 -7.17 -55.26 -5.09
C LYS A 31 -5.90 -54.42 -5.09
N VAL A 32 -5.02 -54.71 -4.14
CA VAL A 32 -3.79 -53.95 -3.93
C VAL A 32 -2.57 -54.86 -4.00
N ARG A 33 -1.50 -54.35 -4.58
CA ARG A 33 -0.18 -54.97 -4.52
C ARG A 33 0.67 -54.24 -3.48
N ILE A 34 1.15 -54.96 -2.48
CA ILE A 34 2.05 -54.39 -1.46
C ILE A 34 3.39 -54.03 -2.12
N LEU A 35 3.87 -52.82 -1.82
CA LEU A 35 5.17 -52.34 -2.27
C LEU A 35 6.18 -52.48 -1.12
N GLU A 36 7.31 -53.13 -1.39
CA GLU A 36 8.41 -53.22 -0.44
C GLU A 36 9.40 -52.07 -0.65
N ASP A 37 9.84 -51.47 0.46
CA ASP A 37 10.89 -50.46 0.44
C ASP A 37 12.23 -51.12 0.14
N LYS A 38 12.98 -50.59 -0.84
CA LYS A 38 14.39 -50.93 -1.01
C LYS A 38 15.17 -50.25 0.12
N LYS A 39 15.59 -51.05 1.10
CA LYS A 39 16.35 -50.57 2.26
C LYS A 39 17.85 -50.52 1.91
N PRO A 40 18.56 -49.45 2.27
CA PRO A 40 20.01 -49.40 2.14
C PRO A 40 20.70 -50.41 3.06
N ALA A 41 21.97 -50.73 2.76
CA ALA A 41 22.79 -51.55 3.64
C ALA A 41 22.90 -50.92 5.03
N LYS A 42 22.85 -51.74 6.09
CA LYS A 42 22.92 -51.27 7.49
C LYS A 42 24.19 -50.45 7.81
N SER A 43 25.26 -50.60 7.02
CA SER A 43 26.54 -49.90 7.17
C SER A 43 26.66 -48.60 6.34
N ASN A 44 25.60 -48.18 5.64
CA ASN A 44 25.64 -46.96 4.83
C ASN A 44 25.67 -45.70 5.71
N LYS A 45 26.86 -45.09 5.84
CA LYS A 45 27.09 -43.86 6.62
C LYS A 45 26.31 -42.65 6.07
N GLU A 46 26.19 -42.52 4.76
CA GLU A 46 25.47 -41.41 4.12
C GLU A 46 23.99 -41.45 4.47
N PHE A 47 23.36 -42.64 4.39
CA PHE A 47 21.96 -42.81 4.74
C PHE A 47 21.68 -42.45 6.21
N LYS A 48 22.55 -42.89 7.12
CA LYS A 48 22.43 -42.53 8.54
C LYS A 48 22.50 -41.01 8.74
N THR A 49 23.43 -40.35 8.06
CA THR A 49 23.61 -38.89 8.11
C THR A 49 22.35 -38.16 7.64
N ILE A 50 21.75 -38.60 6.53
CA ILE A 50 20.50 -38.02 6.02
C ILE A 50 19.35 -38.13 7.04
N ILE A 51 19.23 -39.27 7.72
CA ILE A 51 18.20 -39.50 8.73
C ILE A 51 18.42 -38.60 9.96
N ASP A 52 19.66 -38.43 10.39
CA ASP A 52 20.00 -37.52 11.48
C ASP A 52 19.70 -36.06 11.09
N SER A 53 20.05 -35.63 9.87
CA SER A 53 19.70 -34.29 9.36
C SER A 53 18.19 -34.07 9.27
N ILE A 54 17.39 -35.06 8.85
CA ILE A 54 15.93 -34.96 8.87
C ILE A 54 15.42 -34.68 10.29
N ARG A 55 15.98 -35.37 11.30
CA ARG A 55 15.59 -35.20 12.69
C ARG A 55 15.94 -33.80 13.20
N ASP A 56 17.13 -33.31 12.86
CA ASP A 56 17.61 -31.99 13.28
C ASP A 56 16.78 -30.87 12.65
N VAL A 57 16.59 -30.88 11.32
CA VAL A 57 15.80 -29.87 10.62
C VAL A 57 14.33 -29.90 11.06
N ALA A 58 13.74 -31.08 11.22
CA ALA A 58 12.37 -31.18 11.72
C ALA A 58 12.25 -30.65 13.16
N THR A 59 13.25 -30.87 14.02
CA THR A 59 13.28 -30.30 15.38
C THR A 59 13.38 -28.78 15.34
N GLN A 60 14.19 -28.22 14.44
CA GLN A 60 14.31 -26.77 14.26
C GLN A 60 12.97 -26.15 13.83
N ILE A 61 12.30 -26.75 12.85
CA ILE A 61 10.97 -26.30 12.41
C ILE A 61 9.94 -26.32 13.54
N ILE A 62 9.94 -27.36 14.39
CA ILE A 62 9.02 -27.43 15.54
C ILE A 62 9.31 -26.30 16.55
N ASN A 63 10.58 -26.00 16.82
CA ASN A 63 10.95 -24.93 17.74
C ASN A 63 10.60 -23.53 17.21
N GLU A 64 10.72 -23.32 15.89
CA GLU A 64 10.48 -22.03 15.25
C GLU A 64 9.01 -21.77 14.90
N ASN A 65 8.15 -22.80 14.97
CA ASN A 65 6.73 -22.70 14.64
C ASN A 65 5.86 -22.80 15.91
N PRO A 66 5.30 -21.68 16.41
CA PRO A 66 4.48 -21.65 17.62
C PRO A 66 3.19 -22.47 17.55
N ALA A 67 2.74 -22.85 16.35
CA ALA A 67 1.53 -23.64 16.15
C ALA A 67 1.74 -25.13 16.44
N ILE A 68 2.99 -25.59 16.55
CA ILE A 68 3.31 -26.99 16.82
C ILE A 68 3.64 -27.17 18.31
N PRO A 69 2.94 -28.05 19.04
CA PRO A 69 3.26 -28.32 20.44
C PRO A 69 4.68 -28.88 20.60
N SER A 70 5.40 -28.40 21.62
CA SER A 70 6.79 -28.81 21.91
C SER A 70 6.94 -30.31 22.19
N GLU A 71 5.86 -30.96 22.63
CA GLU A 71 5.73 -32.39 22.86
C GLU A 71 5.97 -33.21 21.57
N ALA A 72 5.76 -32.62 20.39
CA ALA A 72 6.04 -33.26 19.10
C ALA A 72 7.52 -33.62 18.93
N ILE A 73 8.44 -32.89 19.58
CA ILE A 73 9.88 -33.20 19.57
C ILE A 73 10.14 -34.55 20.26
N TYR A 74 9.43 -34.83 21.35
CA TYR A 74 9.56 -36.09 22.06
C TYR A 74 9.09 -37.27 21.19
N ALA A 75 7.96 -37.11 20.50
CA ALA A 75 7.46 -38.10 19.55
C ALA A 75 8.46 -38.35 18.42
N LEU A 76 9.06 -37.29 17.85
CA LEU A 76 10.05 -37.39 16.77
C LEU A 76 11.32 -38.14 17.21
N LYS A 77 11.82 -37.89 18.43
CA LYS A 77 13.04 -38.53 18.96
C LYS A 77 12.87 -40.02 19.24
N ASN A 78 11.66 -40.46 19.58
CA ASN A 78 11.37 -41.86 19.92
C ASN A 78 11.13 -42.76 18.69
N ILE A 79 11.12 -42.22 17.47
CA ILE A 79 10.96 -43.03 16.25
C ILE A 79 12.32 -43.65 15.88
N GLU A 80 12.49 -44.93 16.21
CA GLU A 80 13.72 -45.68 15.91
C GLU A 80 13.84 -46.11 14.44
N SER A 81 12.71 -46.38 13.78
CA SER A 81 12.70 -46.88 12.41
C SER A 81 12.87 -45.74 11.40
N PRO A 82 13.93 -45.75 10.56
CA PRO A 82 14.15 -44.69 9.57
C PRO A 82 12.99 -44.54 8.57
N SER A 83 12.34 -45.64 8.16
CA SER A 83 11.18 -45.56 7.26
C SER A 83 9.97 -44.93 7.95
N LEU A 84 9.74 -45.25 9.22
CA LEU A 84 8.66 -44.60 9.99
C LEU A 84 8.94 -43.12 10.21
N LEU A 85 10.19 -42.73 10.49
CA LEU A 85 10.56 -41.33 10.69
C LEU A 85 10.29 -40.52 9.43
N VAL A 86 10.78 -40.99 8.28
CA VAL A 86 10.59 -40.32 6.98
C VAL A 86 9.11 -40.18 6.65
N ASN A 87 8.31 -41.23 6.86
CA ASN A 87 6.88 -41.19 6.61
C ASN A 87 6.17 -40.23 7.58
N PHE A 88 6.47 -40.29 8.88
CA PHE A 88 5.88 -39.44 9.92
C PHE A 88 6.17 -37.96 9.66
N VAL A 89 7.41 -37.62 9.31
CA VAL A 89 7.77 -36.25 8.96
C VAL A 89 7.02 -35.83 7.69
N SER A 90 7.09 -36.62 6.62
CA SER A 90 6.43 -36.29 5.34
C SER A 90 4.91 -36.13 5.43
N SER A 91 4.23 -36.85 6.34
CA SER A 91 2.79 -36.73 6.52
C SER A 91 2.38 -35.43 7.20
N ASN A 92 3.21 -34.96 8.14
CA ASN A 92 2.95 -33.75 8.94
C ASN A 92 3.45 -32.47 8.28
N MET A 93 4.30 -32.56 7.25
CA MET A 93 4.71 -31.41 6.46
C MET A 93 3.54 -30.81 5.66
N SER A 94 3.60 -29.49 5.47
CA SER A 94 2.64 -28.69 4.69
C SER A 94 2.84 -28.79 3.17
N LEU A 95 3.00 -30.02 2.68
CA LEU A 95 3.10 -30.33 1.24
C LEU A 95 1.71 -30.52 0.62
N ASN A 96 1.59 -30.21 -0.67
CA ASN A 96 0.36 -30.50 -1.41
C ASN A 96 0.21 -32.03 -1.65
N VAL A 97 -0.99 -32.47 -2.05
CA VAL A 97 -1.29 -33.90 -2.21
C VAL A 97 -0.41 -34.56 -3.29
N GLU A 98 -0.09 -33.84 -4.37
CA GLU A 98 0.73 -34.35 -5.45
C GLU A 98 2.19 -34.60 -5.02
N GLU A 99 2.75 -33.68 -4.23
CA GLU A 99 4.09 -33.77 -3.64
C GLU A 99 4.18 -34.92 -2.64
N LYS A 100 3.18 -35.04 -1.73
CA LYS A 100 3.09 -36.16 -0.78
C LYS A 100 3.00 -37.50 -1.52
N GLN A 101 2.18 -37.56 -2.56
CA GLN A 101 2.06 -38.74 -3.41
C GLN A 101 3.37 -39.02 -4.19
N GLY A 102 4.12 -37.98 -4.57
CA GLY A 102 5.45 -38.08 -5.16
C GLY A 102 6.45 -38.78 -4.24
N LEU A 103 6.56 -38.33 -2.98
CA LEU A 103 7.39 -38.98 -1.96
C LEU A 103 6.97 -40.44 -1.73
N LEU A 104 5.66 -40.71 -1.68
CA LEU A 104 5.11 -42.05 -1.50
C LEU A 104 5.37 -43.00 -2.69
N LYS A 105 5.70 -42.49 -3.88
CA LYS A 105 6.05 -43.31 -5.05
C LYS A 105 7.50 -43.81 -5.02
N ILE A 106 8.41 -43.10 -4.34
CA ILE A 106 9.84 -43.43 -4.34
C ILE A 106 10.09 -44.69 -3.51
N SER A 107 10.37 -45.83 -4.15
CA SER A 107 10.59 -47.12 -3.46
C SER A 107 11.94 -47.25 -2.76
N ASP A 108 12.93 -46.46 -3.18
CA ASP A 108 14.24 -46.39 -2.55
C ASP A 108 14.19 -45.48 -1.33
N LEU A 109 14.39 -46.05 -0.14
CA LEU A 109 14.29 -45.31 1.11
C LEU A 109 15.36 -44.20 1.21
N SER A 110 16.56 -44.41 0.65
CA SER A 110 17.62 -43.40 0.66
C SER A 110 17.23 -42.20 -0.18
N LYS A 111 16.76 -42.45 -1.41
CA LYS A 111 16.29 -41.37 -2.30
C LYS A 111 15.10 -40.63 -1.73
N ARG A 112 14.15 -41.36 -1.14
CA ARG A 112 12.99 -40.75 -0.50
C ARG A 112 13.39 -39.88 0.69
N SER A 113 14.34 -40.33 1.50
CA SER A 113 14.84 -39.55 2.65
C SER A 113 15.51 -38.27 2.17
N LEU A 114 16.31 -38.32 1.11
CA LEU A 114 16.95 -37.13 0.54
C LEU A 114 15.92 -36.11 0.02
N GLU A 115 14.88 -36.58 -0.69
CA GLU A 115 13.79 -35.69 -1.14
C GLU A 115 12.98 -35.12 0.03
N THR A 116 12.70 -35.91 1.06
CA THR A 116 12.05 -35.42 2.29
C THR A 116 12.90 -34.34 2.95
N LEU A 117 14.21 -34.53 3.06
CA LEU A 117 15.13 -33.53 3.61
C LEU A 117 15.12 -32.24 2.77
N ARG A 118 15.12 -32.35 1.44
CA ARG A 118 15.03 -31.19 0.54
C ARG A 118 13.74 -30.40 0.76
N PHE A 119 12.60 -31.07 0.93
CA PHE A 119 11.35 -30.39 1.23
C PHE A 119 11.33 -29.75 2.63
N LEU A 120 11.97 -30.38 3.62
CA LEU A 120 12.09 -29.81 4.96
C LEU A 120 12.92 -28.52 4.94
N ASP A 121 14.04 -28.53 4.22
CA ASP A 121 14.92 -27.37 4.09
C ASP A 121 14.19 -26.18 3.44
N LEU A 122 13.41 -26.43 2.38
CA LEU A 122 12.56 -25.41 1.76
C LEU A 122 11.50 -24.85 2.71
N GLU A 123 10.96 -25.68 3.61
CA GLU A 123 9.97 -25.23 4.59
C GLU A 123 10.62 -24.39 5.70
N LEU A 124 11.80 -24.79 6.18
CA LEU A 124 12.58 -24.02 7.14
C LEU A 124 12.93 -22.64 6.59
N GLN A 125 13.43 -22.54 5.35
CA GLN A 125 13.74 -21.25 4.71
C GLN A 125 12.52 -20.32 4.62
N LYS A 126 11.33 -20.87 4.33
CA LYS A 126 10.08 -20.10 4.31
C LYS A 126 9.70 -19.61 5.71
N LEU A 127 9.90 -20.44 6.73
CA LEU A 127 9.61 -20.13 8.12
C LEU A 127 10.55 -19.02 8.64
N GLU A 128 11.85 -19.14 8.37
CA GLU A 128 12.86 -18.12 8.69
C GLU A 128 12.51 -16.79 8.03
N LEU A 129 12.19 -16.79 6.72
CA LEU A 129 11.76 -15.57 6.01
C LEU A 129 10.49 -14.95 6.60
N ARG A 130 9.51 -15.77 7.00
CA ARG A 130 8.28 -15.30 7.66
C ARG A 130 8.58 -14.68 9.01
N ASN A 131 9.45 -15.31 9.80
CA ASN A 131 9.88 -14.80 11.10
C ASN A 131 10.72 -13.51 10.96
N ASP A 132 11.54 -13.39 9.92
CA ASP A 132 12.28 -12.17 9.57
C ASP A 132 11.36 -11.02 9.15
N ILE A 133 10.31 -11.31 8.37
CA ILE A 133 9.31 -10.31 8.02
C ILE A 133 8.55 -9.87 9.29
N ALA A 134 8.14 -10.83 10.14
CA ALA A 134 7.45 -10.55 11.39
C ALA A 134 8.32 -9.76 12.38
N SER A 135 9.63 -10.04 12.43
CA SER A 135 10.58 -9.31 13.29
C SER A 135 10.80 -7.89 12.79
N ARG A 136 10.90 -7.66 11.48
CA ARG A 136 10.96 -6.32 10.88
C ARG A 136 9.69 -5.51 11.16
N VAL A 137 8.52 -6.13 11.08
CA VAL A 137 7.23 -5.49 11.46
C VAL A 137 7.16 -5.21 12.97
N ARG A 138 7.69 -6.08 13.82
CA ARG A 138 7.83 -5.79 15.26
C ARG A 138 8.83 -4.69 15.56
N THR A 139 9.85 -4.49 14.71
CA THR A 139 10.82 -3.40 14.90
C THR A 139 10.14 -2.03 14.77
N ASP A 140 9.08 -1.92 13.96
CA ASP A 140 8.25 -0.71 13.88
C ASP A 140 7.40 -0.49 15.15
N ILE A 141 6.99 -1.57 15.83
CA ILE A 141 6.28 -1.52 17.14
C ILE A 141 7.24 -1.17 18.28
N ASP A 142 8.47 -1.71 18.25
CA ASP A 142 9.53 -1.36 19.22
C ASP A 142 10.00 0.09 19.04
N GLN A 143 9.87 0.68 17.86
CA GLN A 143 10.14 2.10 17.66
C GLN A 143 9.13 2.97 18.43
N GLN A 144 7.85 2.59 18.51
CA GLN A 144 6.86 3.28 19.34
C GLN A 144 7.10 3.08 20.84
N GLN A 145 7.46 1.87 21.27
CA GLN A 145 7.84 1.64 22.67
C GLN A 145 9.13 2.37 23.04
N ARG A 146 10.10 2.45 22.13
CA ARG A 146 11.34 3.18 22.30
C ARG A 146 11.11 4.70 22.27
N GLU A 147 10.25 5.22 21.40
CA GLU A 147 9.82 6.63 21.44
C GLU A 147 9.11 6.96 22.76
N TYR A 148 8.24 6.06 23.24
CA TYR A 148 7.60 6.18 24.56
C TYR A 148 8.66 6.22 25.68
N PHE A 149 9.64 5.31 25.66
CA PHE A 149 10.72 5.27 26.66
C PHE A 149 11.65 6.49 26.57
N LEU A 150 11.95 6.97 25.36
CA LEU A 150 12.74 8.16 25.11
C LEU A 150 12.01 9.43 25.53
N GLN A 151 10.70 9.52 25.32
CA GLN A 151 9.88 10.62 25.85
C GLN A 151 9.84 10.59 27.37
N GLN A 152 9.73 9.40 27.98
CA GLN A 152 9.76 9.25 29.43
C GLN A 152 11.13 9.64 30.01
N GLN A 153 12.23 9.27 29.36
CA GLN A 153 13.59 9.68 29.76
C GLN A 153 13.85 11.18 29.54
N MET A 154 13.43 11.73 28.39
CA MET A 154 13.50 13.18 28.13
C MET A 154 12.72 13.96 29.17
N ARG A 155 11.59 13.43 29.64
CA ARG A 155 10.80 14.01 30.72
C ARG A 155 11.54 13.95 32.06
N THR A 156 12.10 12.81 32.45
CA THR A 156 12.91 12.72 33.68
C THR A 156 14.06 13.73 33.64
N ILE A 157 14.72 13.87 32.48
CA ILE A 157 15.78 14.84 32.26
C ILE A 157 15.24 16.29 32.32
N GLN A 158 14.08 16.59 31.73
CA GLN A 158 13.47 17.92 31.75
C GLN A 158 12.93 18.34 33.14
N GLU A 159 12.42 17.37 33.91
CA GLU A 159 12.00 17.55 35.31
C GLU A 159 13.22 17.77 36.23
N GLU A 160 14.33 17.04 36.01
CA GLU A 160 15.60 17.27 36.73
C GLU A 160 16.30 18.58 36.34
N LEU A 161 16.12 19.05 35.10
CA LEU A 161 16.67 20.32 34.60
C LEU A 161 15.79 21.55 34.92
N GLY A 162 14.66 21.38 35.63
CA GLY A 162 13.79 22.49 36.05
C GLY A 162 13.06 23.20 34.90
N GLY A 163 12.84 22.52 33.77
CA GLY A 163 12.49 23.16 32.50
C GLY A 163 11.01 23.31 32.15
N PHE A 164 10.09 22.55 32.74
CA PHE A 164 8.65 22.70 32.49
C PHE A 164 7.84 22.29 33.72
N SER A 165 7.27 23.26 34.44
CA SER A 165 6.27 22.95 35.46
C SER A 165 4.99 22.47 34.79
N TYR A 166 4.34 21.46 35.37
CA TYR A 166 2.97 21.04 35.04
C TYR A 166 2.01 22.23 34.89
N GLU A 167 2.20 23.27 35.72
CA GLU A 167 1.41 24.50 35.69
C GLU A 167 1.65 25.33 34.42
N GLN A 168 2.89 25.38 33.91
CA GLN A 168 3.22 26.10 32.68
C GLN A 168 2.62 25.42 31.45
N GLU A 169 2.54 24.09 31.42
CA GLU A 169 1.90 23.34 30.33
C GLU A 169 0.38 23.64 30.26
N ILE A 170 -0.28 23.69 31.42
CA ILE A 170 -1.68 24.09 31.51
C ILE A 170 -1.88 25.54 31.06
N GLU A 171 -0.98 26.44 31.45
CA GLU A 171 -1.04 27.84 31.01
C GLU A 171 -0.83 27.99 29.50
N ASP A 172 0.09 27.23 28.89
CA ASP A 172 0.28 27.22 27.44
C ASP A 172 -0.98 26.74 26.72
N PHE A 173 -1.57 25.63 27.16
CA PHE A 173 -2.82 25.14 26.57
C PHE A 173 -3.95 26.16 26.67
N LYS A 174 -4.09 26.84 27.81
CA LYS A 174 -5.06 27.95 27.95
C LYS A 174 -4.74 29.13 27.02
N ALA A 175 -3.48 29.51 26.89
CA ALA A 175 -3.04 30.61 26.05
C ALA A 175 -3.28 30.32 24.56
N ARG A 176 -2.99 29.10 24.11
CA ARG A 176 -3.27 28.62 22.76
C ARG A 176 -4.77 28.52 22.50
N ALA A 177 -5.54 28.01 23.46
CA ALA A 177 -7.00 27.90 23.34
C ALA A 177 -7.65 29.27 23.14
N LYS A 178 -7.21 30.33 23.82
CA LYS A 178 -7.73 31.70 23.63
C LYS A 178 -7.56 32.25 22.21
N LYS A 179 -6.56 31.76 21.46
CA LYS A 179 -6.29 32.20 20.08
C LYS A 179 -7.13 31.45 19.04
N LYS A 180 -7.76 30.34 19.42
CA LYS A 180 -8.50 29.45 18.51
C LYS A 180 -9.96 29.89 18.38
N LYS A 181 -10.54 29.66 17.21
CA LYS A 181 -11.95 29.97 16.91
C LYS A 181 -12.81 28.74 17.17
N TRP A 182 -13.12 28.49 18.43
CA TRP A 182 -13.97 27.38 18.84
C TRP A 182 -15.43 27.61 18.43
N THR A 183 -16.13 26.53 18.09
CA THR A 183 -17.58 26.51 18.25
C THR A 183 -17.92 26.35 19.73
N ALA A 184 -19.15 26.68 20.13
CA ALA A 184 -19.57 26.56 21.53
C ALA A 184 -19.36 25.12 22.06
N GLU A 185 -19.72 24.12 21.26
CA GLU A 185 -19.57 22.70 21.60
C GLU A 185 -18.10 22.28 21.77
N VAL A 186 -17.21 22.69 20.86
CA VAL A 186 -15.78 22.33 20.93
C VAL A 186 -15.09 23.05 22.10
N GLY A 187 -15.45 24.31 22.36
CA GLY A 187 -14.94 25.06 23.51
C GLY A 187 -15.31 24.39 24.84
N GLU A 188 -16.58 24.04 25.02
CA GLU A 188 -17.05 23.36 26.24
C GLU A 188 -16.38 22.00 26.41
N ARG A 189 -16.22 21.23 25.33
CA ARG A 189 -15.52 19.93 25.35
C ARG A 189 -14.05 20.10 25.75
N PHE A 190 -13.34 21.05 25.14
CA PHE A 190 -11.94 21.33 25.46
C PHE A 190 -11.76 21.74 26.93
N GLU A 191 -12.64 22.61 27.46
CA GLU A 191 -12.59 23.01 28.86
C GLU A 191 -12.81 21.84 29.84
N LYS A 192 -13.80 20.97 29.56
CA LYS A 192 -14.03 19.75 30.36
C LYS A 192 -12.81 18.83 30.35
N GLU A 193 -12.20 18.62 29.19
CA GLU A 193 -11.05 17.74 29.02
C GLU A 193 -9.77 18.35 29.63
N LEU A 194 -9.64 19.68 29.63
CA LEU A 194 -8.56 20.39 30.33
C LEU A 194 -8.71 20.32 31.85
N LEU A 195 -9.94 20.46 32.39
CA LEU A 195 -10.21 20.27 33.82
C LEU A 195 -9.91 18.84 34.27
N ARG A 196 -10.20 17.84 33.42
CA ARG A 196 -9.80 16.45 33.67
C ARG A 196 -8.29 16.30 33.69
N PHE A 197 -7.60 16.88 32.71
CA PHE A 197 -6.13 16.87 32.63
C PHE A 197 -5.45 17.47 33.87
N GLN A 198 -6.01 18.57 34.41
CA GLN A 198 -5.56 19.23 35.65
C GLN A 198 -5.63 18.36 36.91
N ARG A 199 -6.44 17.29 36.90
CA ARG A 199 -6.62 16.37 38.03
C ARG A 199 -5.84 15.07 37.85
N LEU A 200 -5.30 14.82 36.66
CA LEU A 200 -4.57 13.59 36.37
C LEU A 200 -3.19 13.64 37.00
N ASN A 201 -2.79 12.52 37.61
CA ASN A 201 -1.43 12.32 38.05
C ASN A 201 -0.52 12.22 36.82
N THR A 202 0.55 13.01 36.82
CA THR A 202 1.60 13.06 35.79
C THR A 202 2.24 11.72 35.49
N GLN A 203 2.30 10.80 36.46
CA GLN A 203 2.86 9.45 36.30
C GLN A 203 1.88 8.44 35.70
N SER A 204 0.60 8.79 35.52
CA SER A 204 -0.41 7.89 34.95
C SER A 204 -0.23 7.72 33.43
N PRO A 205 -0.39 6.51 32.88
CA PRO A 205 -0.46 6.29 31.43
C PRO A 205 -1.54 7.12 30.72
N GLU A 206 -2.62 7.47 31.42
CA GLU A 206 -3.70 8.32 30.89
C GLU A 206 -3.24 9.77 30.65
N TYR A 207 -2.20 10.23 31.33
CA TYR A 207 -1.69 11.60 31.20
C TYR A 207 -1.23 11.89 29.76
N SER A 208 -0.41 11.00 29.20
CA SER A 208 0.12 11.15 27.84
C SER A 208 -0.99 11.12 26.79
N VAL A 209 -1.96 10.21 26.95
CA VAL A 209 -3.11 10.11 26.04
C VAL A 209 -3.94 11.39 26.07
N GLN A 210 -4.25 11.89 27.26
CA GLN A 210 -5.04 13.11 27.43
C GLN A 210 -4.30 14.36 26.91
N ARG A 211 -3.00 14.45 27.17
CA ARG A 211 -2.13 15.52 26.66
C ARG A 211 -2.16 15.55 25.12
N ASN A 212 -1.93 14.40 24.50
CA ASN A 212 -1.92 14.28 23.04
C ASN A 212 -3.28 14.63 22.43
N TYR A 213 -4.38 14.26 23.10
CA TYR A 213 -5.73 14.64 22.70
C TYR A 213 -5.94 16.17 22.75
N LEU A 214 -5.57 16.82 23.86
CA LEU A 214 -5.66 18.28 24.00
C LEU A 214 -4.79 19.02 22.98
N GLU A 215 -3.56 18.55 22.78
CA GLU A 215 -2.64 19.09 21.78
C GLU A 215 -3.21 18.93 20.36
N PHE A 216 -3.81 17.78 20.06
CA PHE A 216 -4.46 17.54 18.77
C PHE A 216 -5.64 18.48 18.53
N LEU A 217 -6.50 18.70 19.54
CA LEU A 217 -7.59 19.67 19.45
C LEU A 217 -7.06 21.10 19.21
N LEU A 218 -5.96 21.48 19.86
CA LEU A 218 -5.33 22.79 19.66
C LEU A 218 -4.68 22.95 18.29
N ASP A 219 -4.15 21.87 17.72
CA ASP A 219 -3.49 21.90 16.40
C ASP A 219 -4.48 21.94 15.24
N LEU A 220 -5.76 21.63 15.48
CA LEU A 220 -6.77 21.68 14.44
C LEU A 220 -7.11 23.14 14.05
N PRO A 221 -7.29 23.41 12.74
CA PRO A 221 -7.54 24.75 12.19
C PRO A 221 -9.02 25.14 12.28
N TRP A 222 -9.61 25.10 13.49
CA TRP A 222 -11.02 25.44 13.72
C TRP A 222 -11.37 26.82 13.17
N GLY A 223 -12.30 26.89 12.21
CA GLY A 223 -12.74 28.16 11.60
C GLY A 223 -11.63 28.97 10.90
N GLU A 224 -10.48 28.34 10.61
CA GLU A 224 -9.36 28.92 9.88
C GLU A 224 -9.41 28.47 8.41
N TYR A 225 -9.53 29.42 7.49
CA TYR A 225 -9.70 29.16 6.06
C TYR A 225 -8.67 29.94 5.24
N THR A 226 -8.21 29.33 4.15
CA THR A 226 -7.50 30.04 3.09
C THR A 226 -8.44 30.94 2.28
N GLN A 227 -7.92 32.04 1.74
CA GLN A 227 -8.67 32.93 0.87
C GLN A 227 -8.84 32.30 -0.52
N ASP A 228 -10.10 32.11 -0.91
CA ASP A 228 -10.44 31.54 -2.21
C ASP A 228 -10.23 32.56 -3.34
N LYS A 229 -9.65 32.10 -4.45
CA LYS A 229 -9.39 32.87 -5.66
C LYS A 229 -10.18 32.30 -6.83
N PHE A 230 -11.47 32.63 -6.90
CA PHE A 230 -12.36 32.21 -7.99
C PHE A 230 -12.22 33.09 -9.25
N ASP A 231 -11.02 33.09 -9.84
CA ASP A 231 -10.75 33.69 -11.16
C ASP A 231 -10.57 32.56 -12.20
N LEU A 232 -11.59 32.40 -13.05
CA LEU A 232 -11.60 31.38 -14.10
C LEU A 232 -10.48 31.60 -15.14
N LYS A 233 -10.13 32.85 -15.46
CA LYS A 233 -9.03 33.15 -16.40
C LYS A 233 -7.69 32.75 -15.80
N ARG A 234 -7.52 32.98 -14.49
CA ARG A 234 -6.35 32.51 -13.75
C ARG A 234 -6.31 30.98 -13.69
N ALA A 235 -7.45 30.33 -13.41
CA ALA A 235 -7.54 28.88 -13.37
C ALA A 235 -7.16 28.25 -14.70
N GLU A 236 -7.71 28.75 -15.81
CA GLU A 236 -7.38 28.32 -17.17
C GLU A 236 -5.88 28.44 -17.47
N LYS A 237 -5.27 29.59 -17.13
CA LYS A 237 -3.82 29.79 -17.30
C LYS A 237 -2.99 28.78 -16.52
N ILE A 238 -3.36 28.48 -15.26
CA ILE A 238 -2.63 27.53 -14.41
C ILE A 238 -2.79 26.11 -14.95
N LEU A 239 -4.01 25.70 -15.33
CA LEU A 239 -4.27 24.39 -15.92
C LEU A 239 -3.49 24.19 -17.23
N ASN A 240 -3.45 25.21 -18.10
CA ASN A 240 -2.69 25.19 -19.35
C ASN A 240 -1.17 25.25 -19.16
N ARG A 241 -0.70 25.89 -18.08
CA ARG A 241 0.72 25.93 -17.72
C ARG A 241 1.21 24.57 -17.25
N ASP A 242 0.42 23.84 -16.47
CA ASP A 242 0.87 22.62 -15.80
C ASP A 242 0.58 21.34 -16.59
N HIS A 243 -0.42 21.38 -17.48
CA HIS A 243 -0.87 20.22 -18.24
C HIS A 243 -0.95 20.56 -19.72
N PHE A 244 -0.29 19.78 -20.55
CA PHE A 244 -0.38 19.90 -22.01
C PHE A 244 -1.54 19.05 -22.54
N GLY A 245 -2.28 19.57 -23.53
CA GLY A 245 -3.47 18.91 -24.08
C GLY A 245 -4.63 18.88 -23.08
N LEU A 246 -5.40 17.80 -23.05
CA LEU A 246 -6.54 17.60 -22.12
C LEU A 246 -7.62 18.70 -22.21
N GLU A 247 -7.82 19.31 -23.38
CA GLU A 247 -8.72 20.47 -23.54
C GLU A 247 -10.12 20.21 -23.00
N LYS A 248 -10.74 19.08 -23.37
CA LYS A 248 -12.07 18.67 -22.87
C LYS A 248 -12.12 18.52 -21.34
N VAL A 249 -11.05 18.02 -20.73
CA VAL A 249 -10.97 17.79 -19.28
C VAL A 249 -10.83 19.14 -18.56
N LYS A 250 -9.98 20.04 -19.08
CA LYS A 250 -9.80 21.38 -18.54
C LYS A 250 -11.07 22.21 -18.64
N GLU A 251 -11.77 22.14 -19.78
CA GLU A 251 -13.06 22.79 -20.00
C GLU A 251 -14.10 22.34 -18.95
N ARG A 252 -14.26 21.03 -18.75
CA ARG A 252 -15.15 20.49 -17.69
C ARG A 252 -14.78 20.97 -16.28
N ILE A 253 -13.50 21.05 -15.96
CA ILE A 253 -13.05 21.59 -14.67
C ILE A 253 -13.42 23.08 -14.55
N LEU A 254 -13.26 23.87 -15.62
CA LEU A 254 -13.63 25.28 -15.60
C LEU A 254 -15.15 25.48 -15.45
N GLU A 255 -15.97 24.66 -16.13
CA GLU A 255 -17.43 24.64 -15.95
C GLU A 255 -17.79 24.34 -14.49
N TYR A 256 -17.18 23.32 -13.90
CA TYR A 256 -17.40 22.96 -12.50
C TYR A 256 -17.03 24.10 -11.54
N LEU A 257 -15.87 24.74 -11.75
CA LEU A 257 -15.43 25.89 -10.96
C LEU A 257 -16.36 27.10 -11.13
N ALA A 258 -16.96 27.27 -12.31
CA ALA A 258 -17.94 28.33 -12.56
C ALA A 258 -19.24 28.08 -11.76
N VAL A 259 -19.71 26.84 -11.70
CA VAL A 259 -20.89 26.46 -10.89
C VAL A 259 -20.64 26.69 -9.40
N LEU A 260 -19.47 26.29 -8.89
CA LEU A 260 -19.11 26.55 -7.48
C LEU A 260 -19.10 28.04 -7.16
N LYS A 261 -18.58 28.88 -8.07
CA LYS A 261 -18.57 30.34 -7.90
C LYS A 261 -19.98 30.92 -7.83
N LEU A 262 -20.93 30.39 -8.60
CA LEU A 262 -22.31 30.86 -8.63
C LEU A 262 -23.10 30.46 -7.38
N ARG A 263 -22.92 29.23 -6.89
CA ARG A 263 -23.67 28.71 -5.73
C ARG A 263 -23.13 29.20 -4.39
N ASN A 264 -21.85 29.59 -4.32
CA ASN A 264 -21.17 30.01 -3.10
C ASN A 264 -21.22 28.97 -1.97
N ASP A 265 -21.51 27.71 -2.31
CA ASP A 265 -21.48 26.54 -1.44
C ASP A 265 -20.75 25.38 -2.12
N MET A 266 -20.28 24.42 -1.32
CA MET A 266 -19.55 23.24 -1.81
C MET A 266 -20.48 22.03 -2.03
N LYS A 267 -21.81 22.24 -2.08
CA LYS A 267 -22.81 21.17 -2.27
C LYS A 267 -22.96 20.77 -3.73
N SER A 268 -21.82 20.47 -4.37
CA SER A 268 -21.73 20.01 -5.75
C SER A 268 -21.27 18.55 -5.76
N PRO A 269 -21.68 17.74 -6.77
CA PRO A 269 -21.10 16.42 -6.97
C PRO A 269 -19.57 16.46 -6.93
N ILE A 270 -18.96 15.38 -6.46
CA ILE A 270 -17.51 15.30 -6.32
C ILE A 270 -16.89 14.97 -7.67
N ILE A 271 -15.86 15.70 -8.09
CA ILE A 271 -15.15 15.36 -9.32
C ILE A 271 -14.42 14.01 -9.13
N CYS A 272 -14.67 13.07 -10.03
CA CYS A 272 -13.91 11.83 -10.14
C CYS A 272 -13.13 11.80 -11.46
N LEU A 273 -11.81 11.93 -11.38
CA LEU A 273 -10.90 11.83 -12.51
C LEU A 273 -10.65 10.35 -12.81
N TYR A 274 -11.22 9.85 -13.90
CA TYR A 274 -11.11 8.45 -14.32
C TYR A 274 -10.25 8.31 -15.57
N GLY A 275 -9.29 7.38 -15.56
CA GLY A 275 -8.47 7.09 -16.74
C GLY A 275 -7.32 6.12 -16.46
N PRO A 276 -6.48 5.80 -17.44
CA PRO A 276 -5.33 4.93 -17.23
C PRO A 276 -4.28 5.55 -16.29
N PRO A 277 -3.36 4.77 -15.74
CA PRO A 277 -2.29 5.29 -14.88
C PRO A 277 -1.34 6.20 -15.67
N GLY A 278 -0.82 7.24 -15.02
CA GLY A 278 0.16 8.14 -15.63
C GLY A 278 -0.40 9.20 -16.56
N VAL A 279 -1.71 9.44 -16.58
CA VAL A 279 -2.35 10.54 -17.34
C VAL A 279 -2.40 11.87 -16.60
N GLY A 280 -1.83 11.99 -15.40
CA GLY A 280 -1.76 13.27 -14.67
C GLY A 280 -2.97 13.60 -13.79
N LYS A 281 -3.80 12.61 -13.43
CA LYS A 281 -4.97 12.79 -12.54
C LYS A 281 -4.61 13.54 -11.23
N THR A 282 -3.61 13.03 -10.51
CA THR A 282 -3.18 13.59 -9.22
C THR A 282 -2.57 14.98 -9.36
N SER A 283 -1.82 15.23 -10.44
CA SER A 283 -1.24 16.55 -10.71
C SER A 283 -2.30 17.58 -11.10
N LEU A 284 -3.40 17.16 -11.73
CA LEU A 284 -4.52 18.03 -12.07
C LEU A 284 -5.21 18.57 -10.81
N GLY A 285 -5.44 17.71 -9.81
CA GLY A 285 -5.96 18.14 -8.51
C GLY A 285 -5.06 19.14 -7.78
N LYS A 286 -3.73 19.02 -7.94
CA LYS A 286 -2.77 20.01 -7.41
C LYS A 286 -2.90 21.37 -8.12
N SER A 287 -3.03 21.37 -9.45
CA SER A 287 -3.23 22.61 -10.22
C SER A 287 -4.57 23.28 -9.90
N ILE A 288 -5.63 22.51 -9.62
CA ILE A 288 -6.92 23.03 -9.15
C ILE A 288 -6.76 23.74 -7.79
N ALA A 289 -6.03 23.13 -6.86
CA ALA A 289 -5.75 23.76 -5.56
C ALA A 289 -4.99 25.08 -5.71
N GLU A 290 -3.95 25.12 -6.55
CA GLU A 290 -3.20 26.35 -6.84
C GLU A 290 -4.08 27.42 -7.51
N ALA A 291 -4.93 27.00 -8.44
CA ALA A 291 -5.89 27.86 -9.12
C ALA A 291 -6.89 28.49 -8.14
N LEU A 292 -7.38 27.72 -7.17
CA LEU A 292 -8.29 28.23 -6.14
C LEU A 292 -7.59 28.99 -5.01
N GLY A 293 -6.24 28.92 -4.92
CA GLY A 293 -5.50 29.50 -3.79
C GLY A 293 -5.70 28.73 -2.48
N ARG A 294 -6.25 27.52 -2.55
CA ARG A 294 -6.48 26.63 -1.42
C ARG A 294 -5.25 25.76 -1.16
N LYS A 295 -5.08 25.32 0.08
CA LYS A 295 -4.04 24.33 0.40
C LYS A 295 -4.36 22.97 -0.24
N TYR A 296 -3.31 22.23 -0.58
CA TYR A 296 -3.41 20.91 -1.21
C TYR A 296 -3.06 19.80 -0.24
N ALA A 297 -3.87 18.74 -0.21
CA ALA A 297 -3.52 17.48 0.44
C ALA A 297 -3.86 16.30 -0.46
N ARG A 298 -3.02 15.26 -0.40
CA ARG A 298 -3.26 13.97 -1.04
C ARG A 298 -3.49 12.92 0.02
N ILE A 299 -4.55 12.14 -0.14
CA ILE A 299 -4.89 11.00 0.70
C ILE A 299 -4.98 9.78 -0.21
N SER A 300 -4.11 8.80 0.01
CA SER A 300 -4.15 7.55 -0.75
C SER A 300 -5.12 6.60 -0.06
N LEU A 301 -6.09 6.10 -0.82
CA LEU A 301 -7.10 5.15 -0.38
C LEU A 301 -6.77 3.71 -0.78
N GLY A 302 -5.69 3.51 -1.56
CA GLY A 302 -5.26 2.20 -1.99
C GLY A 302 -4.77 1.34 -0.82
N GLY A 303 -5.34 0.14 -0.69
CA GLY A 303 -4.97 -0.81 0.38
C GLY A 303 -5.61 -0.51 1.73
N LEU A 304 -6.59 0.39 1.79
CA LEU A 304 -7.41 0.57 2.98
C LEU A 304 -8.36 -0.62 3.14
N HIS A 305 -8.31 -1.23 4.33
CA HIS A 305 -9.11 -2.40 4.68
C HIS A 305 -9.99 -2.18 5.91
N ASP A 306 -9.72 -1.13 6.69
CA ASP A 306 -10.41 -0.85 7.94
C ASP A 306 -11.03 0.57 7.91
N GLU A 307 -12.25 0.67 8.43
CA GLU A 307 -12.99 1.90 8.64
C GLU A 307 -12.27 2.84 9.63
N SER A 308 -11.55 2.27 10.59
CA SER A 308 -10.79 3.00 11.60
C SER A 308 -9.69 3.88 10.99
N GLU A 309 -9.23 3.58 9.77
CA GLU A 309 -8.26 4.44 9.08
C GLU A 309 -8.88 5.76 8.60
N ILE A 310 -10.20 5.80 8.37
CA ILE A 310 -10.94 7.01 7.99
C ILE A 310 -11.49 7.73 9.22
N ARG A 311 -12.13 7.01 10.15
CA ARG A 311 -12.77 7.58 11.35
C ARG A 311 -11.87 7.62 12.60
N GLY A 312 -10.67 7.06 12.57
CA GLY A 312 -9.80 6.93 13.73
C GLY A 312 -10.22 5.82 14.70
N HIS A 313 -9.37 5.61 15.71
CA HIS A 313 -9.63 4.71 16.83
C HIS A 313 -10.19 5.49 18.02
N ARG A 314 -10.95 4.82 18.90
CA ARG A 314 -11.34 5.41 20.18
C ARG A 314 -10.11 5.76 21.00
N LYS A 315 -10.09 6.95 21.60
CA LYS A 315 -8.93 7.46 22.39
C LYS A 315 -8.53 6.55 23.55
N THR A 316 -9.43 5.68 24.01
CA THR A 316 -9.19 4.70 25.09
C THR A 316 -8.24 3.56 24.70
N TYR A 317 -8.00 3.34 23.40
CA TYR A 317 -7.09 2.30 22.96
C TYR A 317 -5.63 2.75 23.07
N ILE A 318 -4.76 1.86 23.55
CA ILE A 318 -3.32 2.11 23.58
C ILE A 318 -2.83 2.29 22.14
N GLY A 319 -2.21 3.43 21.86
CA GLY A 319 -1.77 3.79 20.50
C GLY A 319 -2.89 4.29 19.59
N ALA A 320 -4.04 4.73 20.13
CA ALA A 320 -5.13 5.29 19.34
C ALA A 320 -4.66 6.45 18.46
N MET A 321 -5.00 6.38 17.17
CA MET A 321 -4.70 7.41 16.19
C MET A 321 -6.00 8.03 15.64
N PRO A 322 -6.01 9.35 15.38
CA PRO A 322 -7.11 9.99 14.65
C PRO A 322 -7.14 9.54 13.20
N GLY A 323 -8.32 9.64 12.56
CA GLY A 323 -8.51 9.23 11.19
C GLY A 323 -7.67 10.03 10.19
N ARG A 324 -7.35 9.44 9.04
CA ARG A 324 -6.50 10.05 8.01
C ARG A 324 -7.04 11.37 7.48
N ILE A 325 -8.37 11.56 7.47
CA ILE A 325 -9.02 12.79 7.04
C ILE A 325 -8.66 13.93 8.00
N VAL A 326 -8.95 13.75 9.29
CA VAL A 326 -8.69 14.77 10.33
C VAL A 326 -7.20 15.02 10.50
N GLN A 327 -6.36 13.97 10.44
CA GLN A 327 -4.90 14.12 10.41
C GLN A 327 -4.43 14.97 9.22
N SER A 328 -5.04 14.80 8.04
CA SER A 328 -4.69 15.60 6.86
C SER A 328 -5.09 17.06 7.03
N VAL A 329 -6.23 17.34 7.67
CA VAL A 329 -6.64 18.70 8.03
C VAL A 329 -5.62 19.33 8.99
N LYS A 330 -5.23 18.61 10.05
CA LYS A 330 -4.15 19.04 10.98
C LYS A 330 -2.86 19.34 10.22
N ARG A 331 -2.40 18.45 9.33
CA ARG A 331 -1.14 18.66 8.59
C ARG A 331 -1.18 19.90 7.68
N VAL A 332 -2.33 20.19 7.10
CA VAL A 332 -2.50 21.26 6.12
C VAL A 332 -2.76 22.63 6.77
N GLN A 333 -3.22 22.65 8.03
CA GLN A 333 -3.48 23.85 8.81
C GLN A 333 -4.49 24.79 8.10
N SER A 334 -5.55 24.21 7.52
CA SER A 334 -6.68 24.94 6.94
C SER A 334 -7.93 24.04 6.93
N SER A 335 -9.12 24.63 7.12
CA SER A 335 -10.42 23.94 7.09
C SER A 335 -11.15 24.03 5.73
N ASN A 336 -10.55 24.63 4.69
CA ASN A 336 -11.04 24.55 3.30
C ASN A 336 -9.99 24.02 2.29
N PRO A 337 -9.23 22.96 2.59
CA PRO A 337 -8.25 22.41 1.66
C PRO A 337 -8.93 21.73 0.45
N VAL A 338 -8.14 21.52 -0.59
CA VAL A 338 -8.47 20.58 -1.67
C VAL A 338 -7.83 19.23 -1.33
N PHE A 339 -8.67 18.22 -1.13
CA PHE A 339 -8.26 16.84 -0.88
C PHE A 339 -8.38 16.01 -2.16
N VAL A 340 -7.24 15.49 -2.62
CA VAL A 340 -7.21 14.48 -3.68
C VAL A 340 -7.23 13.09 -3.04
N LEU A 341 -8.33 12.38 -3.23
CA LEU A 341 -8.55 11.00 -2.83
C LEU A 341 -8.04 10.08 -3.95
N ASP A 342 -6.82 9.59 -3.78
CA ASP A 342 -6.11 8.82 -4.80
C ASP A 342 -6.45 7.33 -4.71
N GLU A 343 -6.75 6.70 -5.84
CA GLU A 343 -7.04 5.26 -5.96
C GLU A 343 -8.29 4.81 -5.18
N ILE A 344 -9.40 5.57 -5.28
CA ILE A 344 -10.69 5.21 -4.64
C ILE A 344 -11.25 3.87 -5.13
N ASP A 345 -10.83 3.44 -6.33
CA ASP A 345 -11.19 2.18 -6.95
C ASP A 345 -10.53 0.95 -6.33
N LYS A 346 -9.61 1.15 -5.37
CA LYS A 346 -8.91 0.10 -4.63
C LYS A 346 -9.37 -0.05 -3.16
N LEU A 347 -10.46 0.61 -2.79
CA LEU A 347 -11.11 0.35 -1.51
C LEU A 347 -11.64 -1.09 -1.51
N SER A 348 -11.30 -1.87 -0.49
CA SER A 348 -11.84 -3.21 -0.33
C SER A 348 -12.39 -3.41 1.07
N SER A 349 -13.57 -4.02 1.14
CA SER A 349 -14.19 -4.42 2.40
C SER A 349 -13.41 -5.57 3.05
N SER A 350 -13.26 -5.53 4.37
CA SER A 350 -12.71 -6.65 5.16
C SER A 350 -13.74 -7.13 6.19
N ALA A 351 -13.41 -8.18 6.95
CA ALA A 351 -14.26 -8.66 8.04
C ALA A 351 -14.44 -7.63 9.18
N HIS A 352 -13.59 -6.59 9.25
CA HIS A 352 -13.58 -5.58 10.31
C HIS A 352 -14.35 -4.31 9.96
N GLY A 353 -14.93 -4.20 8.76
CA GLY A 353 -15.74 -3.07 8.35
C GLY A 353 -15.65 -2.78 6.85
N ASP A 354 -16.54 -1.89 6.38
CA ASP A 354 -16.51 -1.39 5.02
C ASP A 354 -16.02 0.07 5.01
N PRO A 355 -14.78 0.35 4.57
CA PRO A 355 -14.27 1.71 4.49
C PRO A 355 -15.06 2.59 3.51
N SER A 356 -15.81 1.98 2.57
CA SER A 356 -16.68 2.72 1.64
C SER A 356 -17.81 3.44 2.39
N SER A 357 -18.30 2.84 3.48
CA SER A 357 -19.36 3.42 4.31
C SER A 357 -18.88 4.66 5.06
N ALA A 358 -17.69 4.64 5.66
CA ALA A 358 -17.09 5.85 6.23
C ALA A 358 -16.78 6.92 5.17
N MET A 359 -16.37 6.51 3.97
CA MET A 359 -16.16 7.46 2.87
C MET A 359 -17.47 8.11 2.39
N LEU A 360 -18.61 7.42 2.48
CA LEU A 360 -19.91 8.03 2.18
C LEU A 360 -20.21 9.18 3.13
N GLU A 361 -19.96 9.03 4.43
CA GLU A 361 -20.15 10.10 5.42
C GLU A 361 -19.26 11.32 5.13
N VAL A 362 -17.99 11.09 4.76
CA VAL A 362 -17.03 12.15 4.41
C VAL A 362 -17.47 12.91 3.14
N LEU A 363 -18.02 12.19 2.16
CA LEU A 363 -18.33 12.71 0.83
C LEU A 363 -19.77 13.21 0.69
N ASP A 364 -20.66 12.85 1.60
CA ASP A 364 -22.05 13.32 1.60
C ASP A 364 -22.15 14.77 2.09
N PRO A 365 -22.60 15.73 1.27
CA PRO A 365 -22.75 17.12 1.70
C PRO A 365 -23.75 17.33 2.85
N GLU A 366 -24.62 16.36 3.13
CA GLU A 366 -25.55 16.42 4.26
C GLU A 366 -24.90 15.94 5.57
N GLN A 367 -23.96 15.00 5.51
CA GLN A 367 -23.32 14.41 6.70
C GLN A 367 -21.97 15.04 7.02
N ASN A 368 -21.24 15.54 6.02
CA ASN A 368 -19.87 16.04 6.18
C ASN A 368 -19.75 17.32 7.01
N THR A 369 -20.86 18.00 7.32
CA THR A 369 -20.90 19.15 8.24
C THR A 369 -20.59 18.74 9.68
N ASN A 370 -20.80 17.47 10.03
CA ASN A 370 -20.59 16.93 11.36
C ASN A 370 -19.96 15.54 11.29
N PHE A 371 -18.86 15.40 10.54
CA PHE A 371 -18.17 14.12 10.36
C PHE A 371 -17.61 13.61 11.69
N TYR A 372 -18.07 12.44 12.15
CA TYR A 372 -17.70 11.92 13.46
C TYR A 372 -16.39 11.12 13.41
N ASP A 373 -15.37 11.61 14.10
CA ASP A 373 -14.10 10.89 14.29
C ASP A 373 -14.06 10.26 15.70
N ASN A 374 -13.77 8.97 15.77
CA ASN A 374 -13.75 8.18 17.00
C ASN A 374 -12.66 8.62 17.98
N TYR A 375 -11.55 9.19 17.49
CA TYR A 375 -10.49 9.71 18.33
C TYR A 375 -10.89 11.06 18.92
N LEU A 376 -11.50 11.92 18.11
CA LEU A 376 -12.05 13.20 18.56
C LEU A 376 -13.25 13.04 19.51
N GLU A 377 -14.04 11.97 19.32
CA GLU A 377 -15.33 11.73 19.99
C GLU A 377 -16.34 12.86 19.76
N MET A 378 -16.20 13.58 18.64
CA MET A 378 -17.09 14.66 18.23
C MET A 378 -17.01 14.87 16.71
N GLY A 379 -17.98 15.61 16.19
CA GLY A 379 -18.01 15.93 14.76
C GLY A 379 -17.03 17.04 14.37
N TYR A 380 -16.48 16.92 13.17
CA TYR A 380 -15.65 17.94 12.52
C TYR A 380 -16.32 18.41 11.23
N ASP A 381 -16.37 19.73 11.01
CA ASP A 381 -16.96 20.30 9.81
C ASP A 381 -16.02 20.20 8.60
N LEU A 382 -16.35 19.30 7.67
CA LEU A 382 -15.67 19.09 6.39
C LEU A 382 -16.43 19.74 5.22
N SER A 383 -17.53 20.46 5.46
CA SER A 383 -18.39 21.00 4.39
C SER A 383 -17.69 21.97 3.44
N LYS A 384 -16.60 22.62 3.88
CA LYS A 384 -15.79 23.55 3.06
C LYS A 384 -14.60 22.88 2.36
N VAL A 385 -14.34 21.61 2.66
CA VAL A 385 -13.30 20.83 1.99
C VAL A 385 -13.75 20.52 0.57
N MET A 386 -12.86 20.72 -0.41
CA MET A 386 -13.11 20.29 -1.78
C MET A 386 -12.49 18.92 -2.01
N PHE A 387 -13.32 17.91 -2.25
CA PHE A 387 -12.86 16.56 -2.57
C PHE A 387 -12.73 16.37 -4.08
N ILE A 388 -11.65 15.72 -4.50
CA ILE A 388 -11.41 15.27 -5.87
C ILE A 388 -10.97 13.81 -5.80
N ALA A 389 -11.74 12.90 -6.38
CA ALA A 389 -11.39 11.49 -6.45
C ALA A 389 -10.58 11.16 -7.71
N THR A 390 -9.69 10.18 -7.63
CA THR A 390 -9.04 9.58 -8.79
C THR A 390 -9.33 8.08 -8.83
N ALA A 391 -9.55 7.56 -10.03
CA ALA A 391 -9.80 6.14 -10.25
C ALA A 391 -9.14 5.64 -11.54
N ASN A 392 -8.78 4.35 -11.56
CA ASN A 392 -8.36 3.64 -12.78
C ASN A 392 -9.44 2.71 -13.31
N SER A 393 -10.36 2.25 -12.45
CA SER A 393 -11.52 1.44 -12.81
C SER A 393 -12.80 1.97 -12.14
N LEU A 394 -13.85 2.23 -12.91
CA LEU A 394 -15.16 2.59 -12.34
C LEU A 394 -15.93 1.38 -11.82
N SER A 395 -15.61 0.17 -12.30
CA SER A 395 -16.37 -1.04 -11.97
C SER A 395 -16.17 -1.53 -10.54
N THR A 396 -15.09 -1.10 -9.89
CA THR A 396 -14.74 -1.51 -8.52
C THR A 396 -15.16 -0.49 -7.47
N ILE A 397 -15.65 0.68 -7.89
CA ILE A 397 -16.15 1.72 -6.99
C ILE A 397 -17.56 1.33 -6.54
N HIS A 398 -17.83 1.46 -5.24
CA HIS A 398 -19.16 1.20 -4.68
C HIS A 398 -20.23 2.07 -5.38
N PRO A 399 -21.38 1.51 -5.81
CA PRO A 399 -22.40 2.26 -6.56
C PRO A 399 -22.86 3.56 -5.89
N ALA A 400 -23.10 3.51 -4.57
CA ALA A 400 -23.52 4.69 -3.81
C ALA A 400 -22.49 5.83 -3.80
N LEU A 401 -21.19 5.51 -3.89
CA LEU A 401 -20.13 6.53 -4.03
C LEU A 401 -20.10 7.09 -5.44
N ARG A 402 -20.25 6.21 -6.44
CA ARG A 402 -20.24 6.58 -7.86
C ARG A 402 -21.39 7.53 -8.21
N ASP A 403 -22.58 7.31 -7.66
CA ASP A 403 -23.76 8.16 -7.94
C ASP A 403 -23.60 9.60 -7.42
N ARG A 404 -22.69 9.82 -6.45
CA ARG A 404 -22.35 11.13 -5.90
C ARG A 404 -21.17 11.79 -6.61
N MET A 405 -20.63 11.17 -7.65
CA MET A 405 -19.47 11.63 -8.39
C MET A 405 -19.81 12.11 -9.80
N GLU A 406 -19.25 13.24 -10.19
CA GLU A 406 -19.16 13.65 -11.58
C GLU A 406 -17.91 13.04 -12.21
N VAL A 407 -18.09 12.06 -13.08
CA VAL A 407 -16.98 11.32 -13.69
C VAL A 407 -16.43 12.07 -14.90
N ILE A 408 -15.17 12.48 -14.83
CA ILE A 408 -14.44 13.10 -15.94
C ILE A 408 -13.45 12.08 -16.52
N HIS A 409 -13.69 11.69 -17.77
CA HIS A 409 -12.89 10.71 -18.49
C HIS A 409 -11.61 11.34 -19.04
N MET A 410 -10.46 10.87 -18.55
CA MET A 410 -9.13 11.21 -19.05
C MET A 410 -8.62 10.09 -19.96
N THR A 411 -8.46 10.39 -21.24
CA THR A 411 -7.88 9.47 -22.22
C THR A 411 -6.36 9.38 -22.09
N GLY A 412 -5.76 8.40 -22.74
CA GLY A 412 -4.31 8.38 -22.96
C GLY A 412 -3.85 9.52 -23.86
N TYR A 413 -2.54 9.67 -23.97
CA TYR A 413 -1.89 10.71 -24.78
C TYR A 413 -1.44 10.17 -26.14
N THR A 414 -1.53 11.00 -27.18
CA THR A 414 -0.90 10.71 -28.48
C THR A 414 0.62 10.79 -28.36
N LEU A 415 1.33 10.27 -29.37
CA LEU A 415 2.79 10.34 -29.42
C LEU A 415 3.28 11.79 -29.37
N GLU A 416 2.66 12.68 -30.15
CA GLU A 416 2.99 14.10 -30.19
C GLU A 416 2.75 14.77 -28.83
N GLU A 417 1.63 14.45 -28.18
CA GLU A 417 1.31 14.96 -26.85
C GLU A 417 2.35 14.50 -25.82
N LYS A 418 2.74 13.23 -25.84
CA LYS A 418 3.78 12.70 -24.92
C LYS A 418 5.12 13.38 -25.10
N VAL A 419 5.51 13.67 -26.35
CA VAL A 419 6.75 14.39 -26.66
C VAL A 419 6.71 15.81 -26.11
N GLU A 420 5.59 16.52 -26.29
CA GLU A 420 5.43 17.87 -25.74
C GLU A 420 5.38 17.86 -24.21
N ILE A 421 4.69 16.90 -23.59
CA ILE A 421 4.66 16.70 -22.13
C ILE A 421 6.07 16.43 -21.59
N ALA A 422 6.82 15.55 -22.25
CA ALA A 422 8.19 15.23 -21.86
C ALA A 422 9.09 16.46 -21.91
N LYS A 423 9.00 17.24 -22.97
CA LYS A 423 9.81 18.45 -23.17
C LYS A 423 9.47 19.56 -22.20
N LYS A 424 8.17 19.85 -21.98
CA LYS A 424 7.71 20.97 -21.16
C LYS A 424 7.71 20.68 -19.66
N HIS A 425 7.43 19.43 -19.27
CA HIS A 425 7.20 19.09 -17.87
C HIS A 425 8.17 18.03 -17.34
N LEU A 426 8.29 16.87 -17.99
CA LEU A 426 9.05 15.74 -17.41
C LEU A 426 10.56 16.02 -17.36
N LEU A 427 11.17 16.45 -18.46
CA LEU A 427 12.61 16.71 -18.51
C LEU A 427 13.02 17.83 -17.53
N PRO A 428 12.38 19.01 -17.51
CA PRO A 428 12.72 20.06 -16.52
C PRO A 428 12.48 19.63 -15.07
N LYS A 429 11.50 18.76 -14.81
CA LYS A 429 11.27 18.19 -13.48
C LYS A 429 12.41 17.25 -13.10
N GLN A 430 12.74 16.29 -13.95
CA GLN A 430 13.80 15.30 -13.70
C GLN A 430 15.17 15.95 -13.54
N LEU A 431 15.49 16.98 -14.33
CA LEU A 431 16.73 17.75 -14.19
C LEU A 431 16.85 18.37 -12.80
N ARG A 432 15.81 19.08 -12.33
CA ARG A 432 15.79 19.69 -10.98
C ARG A 432 15.89 18.65 -9.87
N GLU A 433 15.17 17.54 -9.97
CA GLU A 433 15.20 16.47 -8.96
C GLU A 433 16.58 15.79 -8.85
N HIS A 434 17.38 15.84 -9.92
CA HIS A 434 18.73 15.25 -9.95
C HIS A 434 19.84 16.31 -9.89
N GLY A 435 19.52 17.57 -9.58
CA GLY A 435 20.50 18.65 -9.43
C GLY A 435 21.23 19.04 -10.72
N LEU A 436 20.62 18.81 -11.89
CA LEU A 436 21.16 19.18 -13.19
C LEU A 436 20.42 20.39 -13.78
N ASP A 437 21.16 21.18 -14.55
CA ASP A 437 20.62 22.27 -15.37
C ASP A 437 20.47 21.92 -16.85
N LYS A 438 19.78 22.78 -17.61
CA LYS A 438 19.62 22.67 -19.08
C LYS A 438 20.94 22.71 -19.86
N SER A 439 22.03 23.16 -19.23
CA SER A 439 23.38 23.10 -19.81
C SER A 439 23.96 21.69 -19.81
N HIS A 440 23.53 20.83 -18.90
CA HIS A 440 24.06 19.47 -18.74
C HIS A 440 23.36 18.47 -19.66
N LEU A 441 22.06 18.66 -19.93
CA LEU A 441 21.29 17.76 -20.77
C LEU A 441 20.11 18.47 -21.46
N GLN A 442 20.04 18.28 -22.78
CA GLN A 442 18.97 18.69 -23.66
C GLN A 442 18.59 17.50 -24.54
N ILE A 443 17.31 17.17 -24.56
CA ILE A 443 16.77 16.10 -25.41
C ILE A 443 15.96 16.76 -26.53
N GLY A 444 16.35 16.51 -27.78
CA GLY A 444 15.64 17.02 -28.94
C GLY A 444 14.33 16.27 -29.19
N LYS A 445 13.51 16.80 -30.10
CA LYS A 445 12.18 16.24 -30.40
C LYS A 445 12.29 14.81 -30.95
N ARG A 446 13.23 14.59 -31.88
CA ARG A 446 13.48 13.27 -32.51
C ARG A 446 13.95 12.23 -31.49
N GLU A 447 14.78 12.64 -30.55
CA GLU A 447 15.28 11.78 -29.48
C GLU A 447 14.14 11.41 -28.52
N LEU A 448 13.27 12.37 -28.15
CA LEU A 448 12.06 12.09 -27.37
C LEU A 448 11.10 11.15 -28.09
N GLU A 449 10.87 11.33 -29.39
CA GLU A 449 10.05 10.42 -30.21
C GLU A 449 10.62 9.00 -30.17
N THR A 450 11.96 8.88 -30.28
CA THR A 450 12.66 7.59 -30.18
C THR A 450 12.45 6.94 -28.81
N LEU A 451 12.47 7.73 -27.72
CA LEU A 451 12.23 7.23 -26.36
C LEU A 451 10.79 6.75 -26.17
N VAL A 452 9.83 7.51 -26.68
CA VAL A 452 8.40 7.18 -26.59
C VAL A 452 8.11 5.89 -27.37
N GLU A 453 8.52 5.79 -28.64
CA GLU A 453 8.23 4.61 -29.47
C GLU A 453 9.06 3.39 -29.07
N GLY A 454 10.37 3.56 -28.83
CA GLY A 454 11.31 2.46 -28.68
C GLY A 454 11.37 1.86 -27.27
N TYR A 455 11.02 2.64 -26.24
CA TYR A 455 11.28 2.27 -24.84
C TYR A 455 10.06 2.39 -23.92
N THR A 456 8.90 2.80 -24.44
CA THR A 456 7.65 2.84 -23.66
C THR A 456 6.52 2.09 -24.35
N ARG A 457 5.61 1.49 -23.56
CA ARG A 457 4.34 0.92 -24.05
C ARG A 457 3.28 1.12 -22.97
N GLU A 458 2.62 2.26 -23.02
CA GLU A 458 1.58 2.67 -22.07
C GLU A 458 0.71 3.76 -22.68
N SER A 459 -0.47 4.01 -22.13
CA SER A 459 -1.34 5.13 -22.53
C SER A 459 -0.93 6.47 -21.88
N GLY A 460 -0.30 6.41 -20.71
CA GLY A 460 0.19 7.57 -19.96
C GLY A 460 1.66 7.93 -20.24
N VAL A 461 2.27 8.67 -19.31
CA VAL A 461 3.69 9.07 -19.35
C VAL A 461 4.51 8.59 -18.14
N ARG A 462 4.02 7.61 -17.37
CA ARG A 462 4.68 7.16 -16.14
C ARG A 462 5.98 6.40 -16.42
N ASN A 463 5.97 5.49 -17.38
CA ASN A 463 7.19 4.83 -17.85
C ASN A 463 8.08 5.79 -18.63
N LEU A 464 7.51 6.74 -19.39
CA LEU A 464 8.31 7.80 -20.03
C LEU A 464 9.10 8.63 -19.02
N ASP A 465 8.49 9.03 -17.90
CA ASP A 465 9.16 9.73 -16.79
C ASP A 465 10.32 8.90 -16.22
N LYS A 466 10.13 7.58 -16.03
CA LYS A 466 11.19 6.66 -15.58
C LYS A 466 12.35 6.54 -16.59
N VAL A 467 12.03 6.48 -17.89
CA VAL A 467 13.03 6.41 -18.96
C VAL A 467 13.87 7.68 -18.98
N ILE A 468 13.23 8.85 -18.91
CA ILE A 468 13.92 10.14 -18.85
C ILE A 468 14.78 10.22 -17.58
N ALA A 469 14.26 9.80 -16.42
CA ALA A 469 15.01 9.76 -15.17
C ALA A 469 16.25 8.86 -15.25
N LYS A 470 16.19 7.73 -15.97
CA LYS A 470 17.36 6.86 -16.20
C LYS A 470 18.46 7.59 -16.98
N ILE A 471 18.09 8.33 -18.04
CA ILE A 471 19.05 9.12 -18.84
C ILE A 471 19.64 10.27 -18.01
N VAL A 472 18.81 10.97 -17.25
CA VAL A 472 19.25 12.08 -16.38
C VAL A 472 20.22 11.56 -15.31
N ARG A 473 19.94 10.41 -14.68
CA ARG A 473 20.86 9.76 -13.72
C ARG A 473 22.18 9.36 -14.35
N HIS A 474 22.16 8.84 -15.57
CA HIS A 474 23.38 8.52 -16.30
C HIS A 474 24.22 9.78 -16.54
N ARG A 475 23.60 10.88 -16.98
CA ARG A 475 24.31 12.16 -17.12
C ARG A 475 24.82 12.71 -15.79
N ALA A 476 24.04 12.62 -14.71
CA ALA A 476 24.47 13.06 -13.38
C ALA A 476 25.72 12.29 -12.92
N LYS A 477 25.75 10.97 -13.12
CA LYS A 477 26.94 10.14 -12.85
C LYS A 477 28.16 10.65 -13.61
N ASN A 478 28.01 10.91 -14.91
CA ASN A 478 29.13 11.30 -15.77
C ASN A 478 29.66 12.71 -15.42
N VAL A 479 28.77 13.64 -15.08
CA VAL A 479 29.14 14.97 -14.56
C VAL A 479 29.97 14.85 -13.27
N VAL A 480 29.54 13.99 -12.34
CA VAL A 480 30.29 13.74 -11.08
C VAL A 480 31.64 13.05 -11.34
N MET A 481 31.72 12.19 -12.36
CA MET A 481 32.98 11.55 -12.78
C MET A 481 33.91 12.48 -13.56
N GLY A 482 33.51 13.74 -13.82
CA GLY A 482 34.32 14.71 -14.55
C GLY A 482 34.34 14.52 -16.07
N GLU A 483 33.42 13.72 -16.62
CA GLU A 483 33.29 13.54 -18.06
C GLU A 483 32.59 14.75 -18.69
N THR A 484 33.29 15.46 -19.59
CA THR A 484 32.69 16.52 -20.40
C THR A 484 31.92 15.94 -21.58
N LEU A 485 30.60 15.87 -21.43
CA LEU A 485 29.68 15.41 -22.49
C LEU A 485 28.91 16.58 -23.09
N ALA A 486 28.54 16.45 -24.36
CA ALA A 486 27.72 17.44 -25.02
C ALA A 486 26.33 17.54 -24.36
N ALA A 487 25.83 18.77 -24.23
CA ALA A 487 24.51 19.02 -23.68
C ALA A 487 23.40 18.31 -24.48
N LYS A 488 23.50 18.28 -25.81
CA LYS A 488 22.53 17.59 -26.67
C LYS A 488 22.74 16.09 -26.65
N LEU A 489 21.69 15.35 -26.28
CA LEU A 489 21.68 13.90 -26.31
C LEU A 489 21.64 13.39 -27.76
N SER A 490 22.48 12.41 -28.09
CA SER A 490 22.46 11.73 -29.38
C SER A 490 21.72 10.39 -29.33
N GLN A 491 21.22 9.89 -30.48
CA GLN A 491 20.58 8.57 -30.53
C GLN A 491 21.51 7.41 -30.15
N LYS A 492 22.82 7.54 -30.41
CA LYS A 492 23.81 6.52 -30.01
C LYS A 492 23.91 6.43 -28.49
N GLU A 493 24.01 7.57 -27.81
CA GLU A 493 24.02 7.61 -26.34
C GLU A 493 22.71 7.05 -25.75
N ILE A 494 21.55 7.28 -26.40
CA ILE A 494 20.29 6.65 -25.98
C ILE A 494 20.41 5.13 -26.01
N ALA A 495 20.94 4.56 -27.09
CA ALA A 495 21.12 3.11 -27.22
C ALA A 495 22.13 2.55 -26.21
N GLU A 496 23.21 3.29 -25.91
CA GLU A 496 24.20 2.90 -24.90
C GLU A 496 23.59 2.87 -23.49
N VAL A 497 22.79 3.86 -23.13
CA VAL A 497 22.18 3.98 -21.79
C VAL A 497 20.98 3.05 -21.63
N MET A 498 20.13 2.96 -22.66
CA MET A 498 18.86 2.25 -22.60
C MET A 498 18.96 0.79 -23.05
N GLY A 499 19.99 0.44 -23.81
CA GLY A 499 20.09 -0.85 -24.49
C GLY A 499 19.31 -0.86 -25.81
N PRO A 500 19.13 -2.04 -26.43
CA PRO A 500 18.42 -2.16 -27.71
C PRO A 500 16.98 -1.68 -27.58
N ALA A 501 16.56 -0.84 -28.53
CA ALA A 501 15.17 -0.39 -28.64
C ALA A 501 14.25 -1.57 -29.00
N ARG A 502 13.00 -1.50 -28.57
CA ARG A 502 11.98 -2.44 -29.04
C ARG A 502 11.78 -2.27 -30.55
N THR A 503 11.63 -3.39 -31.23
CA THR A 503 11.19 -3.40 -32.62
C THR A 503 9.81 -2.76 -32.69
N LYS A 504 9.61 -1.83 -33.64
CA LYS A 504 8.26 -1.33 -33.94
C LYS A 504 7.38 -2.54 -34.25
N ASP A 505 6.19 -2.59 -33.66
CA ASP A 505 5.17 -3.55 -34.07
C ASP A 505 4.97 -3.30 -35.58
N ARG A 506 5.55 -4.17 -36.41
CA ARG A 506 5.28 -4.11 -37.84
C ARG A 506 3.80 -4.42 -37.95
N TYR A 507 3.04 -3.49 -38.52
CA TYR A 507 1.77 -3.88 -39.13
C TYR A 507 2.14 -4.96 -40.13
N GLU A 508 1.93 -6.23 -39.79
CA GLU A 508 1.87 -7.28 -40.78
C GLU A 508 0.64 -6.95 -41.62
N THR A 509 0.84 -6.17 -42.67
CA THR A 509 -0.08 -6.14 -43.81
C THR A 509 -0.25 -7.58 -44.24
N GLN A 510 -1.41 -8.16 -43.93
CA GLN A 510 -1.72 -9.57 -44.06
C GLN A 510 -1.56 -10.05 -45.51
N GLU A 511 -0.56 -10.90 -45.74
CA GLU A 511 -0.60 -11.88 -46.84
C GLU A 511 -1.02 -13.28 -46.33
N THR A 512 -1.22 -13.45 -45.02
CA THR A 512 -1.53 -14.75 -44.40
C THR A 512 -3.04 -14.91 -44.17
N ALA A 513 -3.67 -15.85 -44.87
CA ALA A 513 -5.07 -16.18 -44.69
C ALA A 513 -5.35 -16.66 -43.25
N GLY A 514 -6.41 -16.13 -42.63
CA GLY A 514 -6.86 -16.52 -41.27
C GLY A 514 -6.31 -15.67 -40.12
N VAL A 515 -5.42 -14.72 -40.38
CA VAL A 515 -5.01 -13.70 -39.39
C VAL A 515 -5.83 -12.44 -39.62
N VAL A 516 -6.36 -11.84 -38.55
CA VAL A 516 -7.05 -10.53 -38.58
C VAL A 516 -6.49 -9.63 -37.47
N THR A 517 -6.33 -8.33 -37.75
CA THR A 517 -5.86 -7.36 -36.76
C THR A 517 -7.08 -6.75 -36.07
N GLY A 518 -7.31 -7.12 -34.80
CA GLY A 518 -8.38 -6.58 -33.98
C GLY A 518 -7.90 -5.51 -33.00
N LEU A 519 -8.75 -4.52 -32.72
CA LEU A 519 -8.54 -3.56 -31.62
C LEU A 519 -9.21 -4.12 -30.36
N ALA A 520 -8.49 -4.12 -29.23
CA ALA A 520 -9.01 -4.52 -27.94
C ALA A 520 -8.83 -3.38 -26.94
N TRP A 521 -9.87 -3.11 -26.14
CA TRP A 521 -9.80 -2.16 -25.03
C TRP A 521 -9.43 -2.90 -23.75
N THR A 522 -8.42 -2.40 -23.03
CA THR A 522 -7.98 -2.96 -21.75
C THR A 522 -7.95 -1.89 -20.66
N ARG A 523 -7.84 -2.31 -19.39
CA ARG A 523 -7.71 -1.39 -18.24
C ARG A 523 -6.48 -0.45 -18.31
N VAL A 524 -5.53 -0.71 -19.22
CA VAL A 524 -4.33 0.12 -19.44
C VAL A 524 -4.34 0.87 -20.78
N GLY A 525 -5.40 0.72 -21.58
CA GLY A 525 -5.50 1.21 -22.95
C GLY A 525 -6.37 0.29 -23.78
#